data_AF-A0A1X1EYI7-F1
#
_entry.id   AF-A0A1X1EYI7-F1
#
_cell.length_a   1.000
_cell.length_b   1.000
_cell.length_c   1.000
_cell.angle_alpha   90.00
_cell.angle_beta   90.00
_cell.angle_gamma   90.00
#
_symmetry.space_group_name_H-M   'P 1'
#
loop_
_entity.id
_entity.type
_entity.pdbx_description
1 polymer ?
#
loop_
_entity_poly.entity_id
_entity_poly.type
_entity_poly.pdbx_seq_one_letter_code
_entity_poly.pdbx_strand_id
1 'polypeptide(L)'
;MSNRNEIIEPYEWNSNRRNGLVYSNVLGWIDLGHAQGTDITSLLADFRRGEAGKNDYYKIDYTQKMHAFSKRFGTGKYVKWEIKKGRSVSEIHSIALGMMMATARMFEEYQASAFFSWYTDSGFSCEDLTSDLLGFYRAVLPSNYQSRLGLVSKFDALKRWDYYGPIGNYKNTGFLPLLFPDPEDPCIIKKPYKGNLPDFMRWIQPYTDFRSDKVRVLNRNGTYFSFLN
;
A
#
# COMPACT_ATOMS: atom_id res chain seq x y z
N MET A 1 -10.29 -7.92 5.60
CA MET A 1 -9.56 -8.31 6.80
C MET A 1 -8.90 -9.65 6.53
N SER A 2 -7.59 -9.67 6.62
CA SER A 2 -6.75 -10.85 6.45
C SER A 2 -7.14 -11.96 7.43
N ASN A 3 -7.11 -13.19 6.96
CA ASN A 3 -7.49 -14.38 7.73
C ASN A 3 -6.31 -15.35 7.86
N ARG A 4 -6.21 -16.03 8.99
CA ARG A 4 -5.26 -17.12 9.24
C ARG A 4 -5.20 -18.15 8.10
N ASN A 5 -6.35 -18.49 7.52
CA ASN A 5 -6.47 -19.48 6.45
C ASN A 5 -5.91 -18.99 5.10
N GLU A 6 -5.66 -17.69 4.97
CA GLU A 6 -5.02 -17.09 3.79
C GLU A 6 -3.49 -17.16 3.89
N ILE A 7 -2.93 -17.62 5.02
CA ILE A 7 -1.49 -17.82 5.17
C ILE A 7 -1.04 -18.97 4.26
N ILE A 8 -0.12 -18.67 3.37
CA ILE A 8 0.42 -19.60 2.37
C ILE A 8 1.93 -19.77 2.53
N GLU A 9 2.46 -20.81 1.91
CA GLU A 9 3.91 -20.99 1.79
C GLU A 9 4.50 -19.97 0.80
N PRO A 10 5.76 -19.53 0.99
CA PRO A 10 6.42 -18.60 0.08
C PRO A 10 6.43 -19.05 -1.39
N TYR A 11 6.59 -20.35 -1.65
CA TYR A 11 6.62 -20.88 -3.03
C TYR A 11 5.24 -20.82 -3.72
N GLU A 12 4.15 -20.70 -2.95
CA GLU A 12 2.80 -20.53 -3.50
C GLU A 12 2.58 -19.10 -4.01
N TRP A 13 3.41 -18.14 -3.60
CA TRP A 13 3.40 -16.79 -4.14
C TRP A 13 4.03 -16.75 -5.54
N ASN A 14 3.31 -17.24 -6.54
CA ASN A 14 3.70 -17.13 -7.95
C ASN A 14 2.91 -16.03 -8.68
N SER A 15 3.20 -15.81 -9.96
CA SER A 15 2.55 -14.79 -10.81
C SER A 15 1.03 -14.97 -10.96
N ASN A 16 0.51 -16.18 -10.74
CA ASN A 16 -0.92 -16.49 -10.84
C ASN A 16 -1.65 -16.31 -9.50
N ARG A 17 -0.90 -16.21 -8.39
CA ARG A 17 -1.47 -16.08 -7.05
C ARG A 17 -1.77 -14.61 -6.74
N ARG A 18 -3.06 -14.27 -6.70
CA ARG A 18 -3.58 -12.90 -6.51
C ARG A 18 -3.91 -12.55 -5.06
N ASN A 19 -3.97 -13.55 -4.19
CA ASN A 19 -4.37 -13.40 -2.80
C ASN A 19 -3.54 -14.33 -1.90
N GLY A 20 -3.58 -14.04 -0.62
CA GLY A 20 -2.83 -14.76 0.39
C GLY A 20 -2.06 -13.82 1.28
N LEU A 21 -1.57 -14.39 2.37
CA LEU A 21 -0.83 -13.70 3.40
C LEU A 21 0.49 -14.44 3.59
N VAL A 22 1.59 -13.70 3.61
CA VAL A 22 2.91 -14.25 3.93
C VAL A 22 3.57 -13.38 4.99
N TYR A 23 4.54 -13.96 5.70
CA TYR A 23 5.35 -13.20 6.65
C TYR A 23 6.79 -13.04 6.12
N SER A 24 7.31 -11.83 6.29
CA SER A 24 8.64 -11.39 5.89
C SER A 24 9.40 -10.91 7.11
N ASN A 25 10.65 -11.34 7.25
CA ASN A 25 11.52 -10.85 8.34
C ASN A 25 11.91 -9.37 8.19
N VAL A 26 11.67 -8.75 7.02
CA VAL A 26 12.01 -7.34 6.78
C VAL A 26 10.79 -6.42 6.63
N LEU A 27 9.64 -6.95 6.19
CA LEU A 27 8.41 -6.17 6.01
C LEU A 27 7.29 -6.53 7.01
N GLY A 28 7.42 -7.63 7.76
CA GLY A 28 6.35 -8.15 8.59
C GLY A 28 5.32 -8.91 7.75
N TRP A 29 4.04 -8.74 8.06
CA TRP A 29 2.96 -9.33 7.27
C TRP A 29 2.81 -8.62 5.92
N ILE A 30 2.59 -9.42 4.86
CA ILE A 30 2.38 -8.94 3.49
C ILE A 30 1.10 -9.54 2.94
N ASP A 31 0.14 -8.67 2.62
CA ASP A 31 -1.06 -9.05 1.85
C ASP A 31 -0.73 -9.05 0.35
N LEU A 32 -0.90 -10.20 -0.29
CA LEU A 32 -0.58 -10.39 -1.71
C LEU A 32 -1.53 -9.62 -2.65
N GLY A 33 -2.76 -9.35 -2.22
CA GLY A 33 -3.74 -8.56 -2.95
C GLY A 33 -3.33 -7.09 -3.03
N HIS A 34 -2.88 -6.53 -1.92
CA HIS A 34 -2.30 -5.19 -1.85
C HIS A 34 -0.95 -5.10 -2.59
N ALA A 35 -0.07 -6.09 -2.39
CA ALA A 35 1.27 -6.10 -2.98
C ALA A 35 1.31 -6.35 -4.50
N GLN A 36 0.18 -6.36 -5.22
CA GLN A 36 0.17 -6.56 -6.68
C GLN A 36 0.64 -5.33 -7.46
N GLY A 37 0.38 -4.11 -6.97
CA GLY A 37 0.70 -2.87 -7.68
C GLY A 37 -0.09 -2.65 -8.98
N THR A 38 -1.28 -3.26 -9.11
CA THR A 38 -2.13 -3.11 -10.30
C THR A 38 -2.67 -1.69 -10.44
N ASP A 39 -3.06 -1.07 -9.33
CA ASP A 39 -3.46 0.32 -9.23
C ASP A 39 -2.33 1.29 -9.64
N ILE A 40 -1.10 1.01 -9.23
CA ILE A 40 0.09 1.79 -9.63
C ILE A 40 0.39 1.58 -11.11
N THR A 41 0.24 0.37 -11.64
CA THR A 41 0.38 0.11 -13.08
C THR A 41 -0.63 0.92 -13.90
N SER A 42 -1.89 0.98 -13.45
CA SER A 42 -2.91 1.83 -14.06
C SER A 42 -2.56 3.31 -13.97
N LEU A 43 -2.11 3.78 -12.80
CA LEU A 43 -1.66 5.16 -12.59
C LEU A 43 -0.53 5.54 -13.57
N LEU A 44 0.49 4.68 -13.72
CA LEU A 44 1.59 4.91 -14.65
C LEU A 44 1.12 4.92 -16.11
N ALA A 45 0.09 4.15 -16.46
CA ALA A 45 -0.53 4.24 -17.79
C ALA A 45 -1.23 5.59 -18.00
N ASP A 46 -1.85 6.15 -16.96
CA ASP A 46 -2.48 7.48 -17.02
C ASP A 46 -1.45 8.58 -17.24
N PHE A 47 -0.30 8.51 -16.54
CA PHE A 47 0.84 9.38 -16.81
C PHE A 47 1.31 9.28 -18.26
N ARG A 48 1.47 8.07 -18.82
CA ARG A 48 1.86 7.88 -20.22
C ARG A 48 0.87 8.51 -21.19
N ARG A 49 -0.44 8.38 -20.92
CA ARG A 49 -1.50 9.01 -21.73
C ARG A 49 -1.44 10.54 -21.64
N GLY A 50 -1.22 11.07 -20.44
CA GLY A 50 -1.06 12.50 -20.20
C GLY A 50 0.14 13.10 -20.94
N GLU A 51 1.31 12.46 -20.83
CA GLU A 51 2.53 12.86 -21.52
C GLU A 51 2.41 12.78 -23.06
N ALA A 52 1.66 11.80 -23.58
CA ALA A 52 1.37 11.69 -25.02
C ALA A 52 0.32 12.71 -25.51
N GLY A 53 -0.39 13.39 -24.61
CA GLY A 53 -1.43 14.36 -24.93
C GLY A 53 -0.89 15.65 -25.57
N LYS A 54 -1.79 16.49 -26.08
CA LYS A 54 -1.43 17.76 -26.74
C LYS A 54 -1.31 18.95 -25.78
N ASN A 55 -1.86 18.84 -24.57
CA ASN A 55 -1.92 19.93 -23.61
C ASN A 55 -0.60 20.06 -22.85
N ASP A 56 -0.26 21.29 -22.45
CA ASP A 56 0.91 21.58 -21.60
C ASP A 56 0.77 21.01 -20.18
N TYR A 57 -0.47 20.73 -19.77
CA TYR A 57 -0.82 20.11 -18.50
C TYR A 57 -1.84 18.99 -18.70
N TYR A 58 -1.77 17.97 -17.86
CA TYR A 58 -2.78 16.91 -17.81
C TYR A 58 -3.15 16.60 -16.36
N LYS A 59 -4.37 16.10 -16.17
CA LYS A 59 -4.91 15.77 -14.85
C LYS A 59 -4.81 14.27 -14.62
N ILE A 60 -4.37 13.89 -13.43
CA ILE A 60 -4.26 12.50 -12.98
C ILE A 60 -5.05 12.35 -11.70
N ASP A 61 -5.81 11.27 -11.62
CA ASP A 61 -6.54 10.86 -10.44
C ASP A 61 -5.88 9.60 -9.88
N TYR A 62 -5.57 9.61 -8.59
CA TYR A 62 -5.17 8.39 -7.89
C TYR A 62 -6.20 8.08 -6.81
N THR A 63 -6.71 6.85 -6.85
CA THR A 63 -7.82 6.40 -6.04
C THR A 63 -7.44 5.12 -5.31
N GLN A 64 -7.63 5.11 -3.98
CA GLN A 64 -7.52 3.91 -3.17
C GLN A 64 -8.95 3.48 -2.79
N LYS A 65 -9.34 2.28 -3.25
CA LYS A 65 -10.67 1.70 -2.95
C LYS A 65 -10.67 1.10 -1.56
N MET A 66 -11.72 1.34 -0.78
CA MET A 66 -11.97 0.58 0.46
C MET A 66 -12.42 -0.86 0.13
N HIS A 67 -11.77 -1.86 0.71
CA HIS A 67 -12.31 -3.22 0.85
C HIS A 67 -12.90 -3.41 2.26
N ALA A 68 -13.80 -2.52 2.68
CA ALA A 68 -14.59 -2.69 3.89
C ALA A 68 -15.98 -3.22 3.52
N PHE A 69 -16.20 -4.51 3.79
CA PHE A 69 -17.47 -5.22 3.93
C PHE A 69 -18.65 -4.89 2.95
N SER A 70 -19.02 -5.92 2.22
CA SER A 70 -20.19 -6.08 1.34
C SER A 70 -20.02 -5.60 -0.10
N LYS A 71 -20.28 -6.52 -1.04
CA LYS A 71 -20.20 -6.37 -2.50
C LYS A 71 -21.22 -5.36 -3.09
N ARG A 72 -21.65 -4.34 -2.36
CA ARG A 72 -22.72 -3.41 -2.80
C ARG A 72 -22.43 -1.92 -2.61
N PHE A 73 -21.56 -1.50 -1.69
CA PHE A 73 -21.28 -0.07 -1.48
C PHE A 73 -19.80 0.16 -1.19
N GLY A 74 -19.13 0.97 -2.03
CA GLY A 74 -17.74 1.38 -1.81
C GLY A 74 -17.64 2.89 -1.71
N THR A 75 -17.20 3.40 -0.57
CA THR A 75 -16.64 4.75 -0.46
C THR A 75 -15.14 4.68 -0.72
N GLY A 76 -14.58 5.67 -1.41
CA GLY A 76 -13.13 5.74 -1.62
C GLY A 76 -12.61 7.15 -1.57
N LYS A 77 -11.31 7.27 -1.31
CA LYS A 77 -10.59 8.55 -1.33
C LYS A 77 -9.79 8.66 -2.62
N TYR A 78 -9.77 9.86 -3.16
CA TYR A 78 -8.96 10.17 -4.32
C TYR A 78 -8.27 11.52 -4.19
N VAL A 79 -7.07 11.59 -4.75
CA VAL A 79 -6.35 12.83 -5.01
C VAL A 79 -6.40 13.11 -6.51
N LYS A 80 -6.57 14.38 -6.86
CA LYS A 80 -6.53 14.86 -8.24
C LYS A 80 -5.42 15.88 -8.36
N TRP A 81 -4.40 15.55 -9.16
CA TRP A 81 -3.25 16.41 -9.38
C TRP A 81 -3.20 16.82 -10.85
N GLU A 82 -2.70 18.01 -11.13
CA GLU A 82 -2.41 18.51 -12.46
C GLU A 82 -0.90 18.55 -12.64
N ILE A 83 -0.43 17.92 -13.70
CA ILE A 83 0.98 17.67 -13.97
C ILE A 83 1.37 18.43 -15.22
N LYS A 84 2.45 19.20 -15.14
CA LYS A 84 3.05 19.85 -16.31
C LYS A 84 3.75 18.80 -17.16
N LYS A 85 3.43 18.78 -18.45
CA LYS A 85 4.01 17.86 -19.44
C LYS A 85 5.54 17.98 -19.51
N GLY A 86 6.20 16.89 -19.92
CA GLY A 86 7.65 16.79 -20.03
C GLY A 86 8.28 16.44 -18.69
N ARG A 87 7.70 15.48 -17.96
CA ARG A 87 8.32 14.91 -16.76
C ARG A 87 9.22 13.74 -17.13
N SER A 88 10.37 13.66 -16.47
CA SER A 88 11.21 12.47 -16.58
C SER A 88 10.51 11.26 -15.95
N VAL A 89 10.88 10.05 -16.36
CA VAL A 89 10.34 8.81 -15.78
C VAL A 89 10.56 8.75 -14.26
N SER A 90 11.74 9.22 -13.79
CA SER A 90 12.05 9.29 -12.36
C SER A 90 11.14 10.28 -11.62
N GLU A 91 10.87 11.45 -12.19
CA GLU A 91 9.91 12.40 -11.61
C GLU A 91 8.49 11.83 -11.60
N ILE A 92 8.05 11.15 -12.67
CA ILE A 92 6.74 10.50 -12.71
C ILE A 92 6.61 9.47 -11.58
N HIS A 93 7.63 8.64 -11.34
CA HIS A 93 7.61 7.69 -10.22
C HIS A 93 7.57 8.40 -8.86
N SER A 94 8.33 9.48 -8.69
CA SER A 94 8.30 10.29 -7.46
C SER A 94 6.92 10.91 -7.22
N ILE A 95 6.28 11.44 -8.27
CA ILE A 95 4.92 12.02 -8.21
C ILE A 95 3.90 10.92 -7.89
N ALA A 96 3.96 9.78 -8.56
CA ALA A 96 3.08 8.64 -8.30
C ALA A 96 3.18 8.16 -6.85
N LEU A 97 4.41 8.06 -6.31
CA LEU A 97 4.62 7.72 -4.90
C LEU A 97 4.02 8.79 -3.97
N GLY A 98 4.20 10.08 -4.30
CA GLY A 98 3.60 11.18 -3.57
C GLY A 98 2.07 11.13 -3.55
N MET A 99 1.45 10.80 -4.68
CA MET A 99 -0.01 10.62 -4.78
C MET A 99 -0.49 9.46 -3.92
N MET A 100 0.20 8.31 -3.97
CA MET A 100 -0.12 7.14 -3.14
C MET A 100 -0.05 7.47 -1.64
N MET A 101 1.05 8.09 -1.20
CA MET A 101 1.23 8.46 0.21
C MET A 101 0.26 9.55 0.66
N ALA A 102 -0.12 10.50 -0.21
CA ALA A 102 -1.11 11.51 0.10
C ALA A 102 -2.52 10.90 0.26
N THR A 103 -2.92 10.00 -0.64
CA THR A 103 -4.22 9.31 -0.54
C THR A 103 -4.31 8.44 0.72
N ALA A 104 -3.23 7.74 1.09
CA ALA A 104 -3.16 6.98 2.34
C ALA A 104 -3.36 7.86 3.59
N ARG A 105 -2.72 9.03 3.65
CA ARG A 105 -2.90 9.97 4.79
C ARG A 105 -4.32 10.51 4.89
N MET A 106 -4.94 10.85 3.76
CA MET A 106 -6.34 11.31 3.73
C MET A 106 -7.31 10.23 4.19
N PHE A 107 -6.98 8.97 3.94
CA PHE A 107 -7.77 7.84 4.40
C PHE A 107 -7.77 7.76 5.94
N GLU A 108 -6.59 7.85 6.54
CA GLU A 108 -6.40 7.92 8.00
C GLU A 108 -7.18 9.08 8.62
N GLU A 109 -7.06 10.29 8.06
CA GLU A 109 -7.78 11.48 8.54
C GLU A 109 -9.31 11.33 8.42
N TYR A 110 -9.79 10.70 7.34
CA TYR A 110 -11.22 10.49 7.13
C TYR A 110 -11.83 9.49 8.11
N GLN A 111 -11.10 8.43 8.46
CA GLN A 111 -11.55 7.45 9.43
C GLN A 111 -11.40 7.91 10.88
N ALA A 112 -10.48 8.85 11.15
CA ALA A 112 -10.38 9.54 12.43
C ALA A 112 -11.51 10.56 12.66
N SER A 113 -12.26 10.94 11.62
CA SER A 113 -13.40 11.87 11.75
C SER A 113 -14.63 11.18 12.36
N ALA A 114 -15.13 11.75 13.45
CA ALA A 114 -16.05 11.15 14.44
C ALA A 114 -17.41 10.62 13.94
N PHE A 115 -17.76 10.75 12.66
CA PHE A 115 -19.02 10.23 12.11
C PHE A 115 -18.99 8.71 11.82
N PHE A 116 -17.81 8.07 11.77
CA PHE A 116 -17.67 6.63 11.45
C PHE A 116 -17.11 5.76 12.60
N SER A 117 -16.72 6.35 13.74
CA SER A 117 -16.15 5.61 14.88
C SER A 117 -17.14 4.73 15.64
N TRP A 118 -18.45 4.89 15.39
CA TRP A 118 -19.52 4.17 16.08
C TRP A 118 -19.83 2.78 15.47
N TYR A 119 -19.43 2.52 14.21
CA TYR A 119 -19.87 1.29 13.51
C TYR A 119 -18.81 0.57 12.66
N THR A 120 -17.54 1.03 12.58
CA THR A 120 -16.54 0.37 11.70
C THR A 120 -15.14 0.27 12.31
N ASP A 121 -14.61 -0.96 12.44
CA ASP A 121 -13.19 -1.25 12.69
C ASP A 121 -12.39 -1.25 11.37
N SER A 122 -12.43 -0.14 10.63
CA SER A 122 -12.00 -0.11 9.21
C SER A 122 -10.64 0.56 8.92
N GLY A 123 -9.87 0.96 9.93
CA GLY A 123 -8.51 1.51 9.77
C GLY A 123 -7.50 0.52 9.18
N PHE A 124 -6.41 1.02 8.57
CA PHE A 124 -5.38 0.17 7.97
C PHE A 124 -4.90 -0.92 8.93
N SER A 125 -4.95 -2.16 8.47
CA SER A 125 -4.33 -3.30 9.14
C SER A 125 -2.81 -3.14 9.07
N CYS A 126 -2.07 -3.90 9.87
CA CYS A 126 -0.64 -3.67 10.04
C CYS A 126 0.19 -3.78 8.74
N GLU A 127 -0.32 -4.56 7.80
CA GLU A 127 0.28 -4.95 6.53
C GLU A 127 -0.06 -4.02 5.37
N ASP A 128 -1.20 -3.31 5.42
CA ASP A 128 -1.81 -2.67 4.24
C ASP A 128 -0.84 -1.71 3.55
N LEU A 129 -0.39 -0.66 4.25
CA LEU A 129 0.49 0.37 3.67
C LEU A 129 1.86 -0.15 3.26
N THR A 130 2.38 -1.15 3.98
CA THR A 130 3.68 -1.76 3.64
C THR A 130 3.55 -2.64 2.40
N SER A 131 2.42 -3.32 2.27
CA SER A 131 2.07 -4.15 1.10
C SER A 131 1.81 -3.27 -0.13
N ASP A 132 1.06 -2.19 0.01
CA ASP A 132 0.83 -1.20 -1.04
C ASP A 132 2.16 -0.60 -1.54
N LEU A 133 3.07 -0.24 -0.61
CA LEU A 133 4.40 0.25 -0.97
C LEU A 133 5.24 -0.81 -1.70
N LEU A 134 5.17 -2.08 -1.28
CA LEU A 134 5.82 -3.16 -2.02
C LEU A 134 5.23 -3.29 -3.44
N GLY A 135 3.90 -3.21 -3.57
CA GLY A 135 3.19 -3.17 -4.84
C GLY A 135 3.68 -2.04 -5.75
N PHE A 136 3.86 -0.84 -5.20
CA PHE A 136 4.42 0.30 -5.93
C PHE A 136 5.79 -0.02 -6.53
N TYR A 137 6.72 -0.53 -5.72
CA TYR A 137 8.06 -0.84 -6.22
C TYR A 137 8.05 -1.97 -7.25
N ARG A 138 7.19 -2.98 -7.07
CA ARG A 138 6.99 -4.06 -8.05
C ARG A 138 6.46 -3.56 -9.38
N ALA A 139 5.56 -2.57 -9.38
CA ALA A 139 4.99 -1.98 -10.58
C ALA A 139 6.01 -1.10 -11.33
N VAL A 140 6.82 -0.34 -10.58
CA VAL A 140 7.82 0.56 -11.17
C VAL A 140 9.02 -0.20 -11.76
N LEU A 141 9.51 -1.22 -11.07
CA LEU A 141 10.65 -2.01 -11.52
C LEU A 141 10.35 -3.50 -11.35
N PRO A 142 9.78 -4.18 -12.35
CA PRO A 142 9.51 -5.61 -12.27
C PRO A 142 10.80 -6.40 -12.00
N SER A 143 10.90 -7.03 -10.82
CA SER A 143 12.06 -7.78 -10.37
C SER A 143 11.65 -8.93 -9.46
N ASN A 144 12.56 -9.86 -9.17
CA ASN A 144 12.35 -10.88 -8.17
C ASN A 144 12.58 -10.30 -6.77
N TYR A 145 11.56 -9.62 -6.24
CA TYR A 145 11.61 -9.06 -4.89
C TYR A 145 11.52 -10.12 -3.80
N GLN A 146 10.93 -11.29 -4.06
CA GLN A 146 10.73 -12.33 -3.04
C GLN A 146 12.03 -12.79 -2.40
N SER A 147 13.10 -12.90 -3.19
CA SER A 147 14.44 -13.25 -2.68
C SER A 147 15.03 -12.21 -1.72
N ARG A 148 14.50 -10.98 -1.71
CA ARG A 148 14.93 -9.86 -0.85
C ARG A 148 14.02 -9.64 0.35
N LEU A 149 12.91 -10.38 0.44
CA LEU A 149 11.92 -10.22 1.51
C LEU A 149 12.22 -11.08 2.74
N GLY A 150 13.11 -12.06 2.66
CA GLY A 150 13.35 -12.98 3.78
C GLY A 150 12.05 -13.63 4.25
N LEU A 151 11.28 -14.19 3.30
CA LEU A 151 10.01 -14.85 3.57
C LEU A 151 10.24 -16.07 4.46
N VAL A 152 9.39 -16.25 5.46
CA VAL A 152 9.44 -17.41 6.36
C VAL A 152 8.47 -18.49 5.89
N SER A 153 8.66 -19.71 6.41
CA SER A 153 7.74 -20.82 6.14
C SER A 153 6.32 -20.50 6.63
N LYS A 154 5.31 -21.13 6.03
CA LYS A 154 3.92 -21.05 6.54
C LYS A 154 3.84 -21.46 8.00
N PHE A 155 4.60 -22.48 8.40
CA PHE A 155 4.67 -22.93 9.80
C PHE A 155 5.10 -21.80 10.74
N ASP A 156 6.20 -21.11 10.42
CA ASP A 156 6.72 -20.01 11.25
C ASP A 156 5.83 -18.75 11.21
N ALA A 157 5.15 -18.52 10.08
CA ALA A 157 4.14 -17.47 9.97
C ALA A 157 2.92 -17.80 10.85
N LEU A 158 2.41 -19.02 10.80
CA LEU A 158 1.29 -19.48 11.65
C LEU A 158 1.64 -19.39 13.13
N LYS A 159 2.87 -19.75 13.51
CA LYS A 159 3.37 -19.59 14.88
C LYS A 159 3.23 -18.14 15.38
N ARG A 160 3.62 -17.15 14.56
CA ARG A 160 3.45 -15.72 14.88
C ARG A 160 1.98 -15.36 14.97
N TRP A 161 1.16 -15.79 14.01
CA TRP A 161 -0.27 -15.55 14.02
C TRP A 161 -0.93 -16.08 15.29
N ASP A 162 -0.63 -17.30 15.69
CA ASP A 162 -1.25 -17.98 16.83
C ASP A 162 -0.84 -17.35 18.16
N TYR A 163 0.37 -16.79 18.23
CA TYR A 163 0.86 -16.11 19.43
C TYR A 163 0.33 -14.66 19.55
N TYR A 164 0.46 -13.86 18.48
CA TYR A 164 0.11 -12.43 18.51
C TYR A 164 -1.38 -12.18 18.20
N GLY A 165 -2.07 -13.16 17.63
CA GLY A 165 -3.46 -13.06 17.21
C GLY A 165 -3.66 -12.40 15.84
N PRO A 166 -4.92 -12.16 15.45
CA PRO A 166 -5.27 -11.60 14.15
C PRO A 166 -4.62 -10.24 13.90
N ILE A 167 -4.03 -10.09 12.71
CA ILE A 167 -3.22 -8.90 12.38
C ILE A 167 -4.05 -7.62 12.21
N GLY A 168 -5.36 -7.74 11.94
CA GLY A 168 -6.28 -6.59 11.91
C GLY A 168 -6.43 -5.85 13.25
N ASN A 169 -6.06 -6.50 14.35
CA ASN A 169 -6.02 -5.89 15.69
C ASN A 169 -4.83 -4.92 15.85
N TYR A 170 -3.85 -4.96 14.93
CA TYR A 170 -2.68 -4.12 14.94
C TYR A 170 -2.81 -3.06 13.84
N LYS A 171 -2.89 -1.79 14.22
CA LYS A 171 -2.99 -0.69 13.25
C LYS A 171 -1.60 -0.19 12.86
N ASN A 172 -1.40 0.05 11.56
CA ASN A 172 -0.18 0.66 11.04
C ASN A 172 -0.53 1.82 10.11
N THR A 173 -0.46 3.03 10.66
CA THR A 173 -0.81 4.28 9.96
C THR A 173 0.36 4.87 9.15
N GLY A 174 1.47 4.12 9.04
CA GLY A 174 2.67 4.55 8.34
C GLY A 174 3.23 3.47 7.41
N PHE A 175 4.21 3.87 6.60
CA PHE A 175 4.88 3.00 5.63
C PHE A 175 6.04 2.20 6.21
N LEU A 176 6.33 2.37 7.50
CA LEU A 176 7.32 1.54 8.18
C LEU A 176 6.70 0.18 8.54
N PRO A 177 7.41 -0.93 8.27
CA PRO A 177 6.89 -2.26 8.55
C PRO A 177 6.66 -2.46 10.05
N LEU A 178 5.59 -3.18 10.39
CA LEU A 178 5.37 -3.68 11.76
C LEU A 178 5.85 -5.13 11.83
N LEU A 179 6.93 -5.37 12.55
CA LEU A 179 7.56 -6.67 12.68
C LEU A 179 7.05 -7.40 13.92
N PHE A 180 6.85 -8.71 13.78
CA PHE A 180 6.39 -9.64 14.80
C PHE A 180 7.52 -10.62 15.13
N PRO A 181 8.25 -10.41 16.24
CA PRO A 181 9.36 -11.27 16.65
C PRO A 181 8.94 -12.74 16.75
N ASP A 182 9.85 -13.68 16.50
CA ASP A 182 9.55 -15.10 16.70
C ASP A 182 9.18 -15.38 18.17
N PRO A 183 7.98 -15.91 18.47
CA PRO A 183 7.57 -16.11 19.85
C PRO A 183 8.36 -17.21 20.59
N GLU A 184 9.05 -18.09 19.85
CA GLU A 184 9.88 -19.16 20.40
C GLU A 184 11.35 -18.76 20.62
N ASP A 185 11.79 -17.63 20.08
CA ASP A 185 13.16 -17.15 20.30
C ASP A 185 13.28 -16.60 21.74
N PRO A 186 14.14 -17.21 22.60
CA PRO A 186 14.27 -16.81 23.99
C PRO A 186 15.04 -15.49 24.17
N CYS A 187 15.76 -15.04 23.13
CA CYS A 187 16.67 -13.91 23.20
C CYS A 187 16.00 -12.58 22.82
N ILE A 188 14.72 -12.59 22.44
CA ILE A 188 14.03 -11.40 21.91
C ILE A 188 12.80 -11.02 22.72
N ILE A 189 12.56 -9.71 22.79
CA ILE A 189 11.35 -9.16 23.39
C ILE A 189 10.16 -9.46 22.47
N LYS A 190 9.17 -10.19 22.99
CA LYS A 190 7.98 -10.67 22.26
C LYS A 190 6.92 -9.59 22.10
N LYS A 191 7.32 -8.44 21.56
CA LYS A 191 6.43 -7.29 21.32
C LYS A 191 6.60 -6.82 19.88
N PRO A 192 5.51 -6.63 19.13
CA PRO A 192 5.59 -6.05 17.80
C PRO A 192 6.24 -4.66 17.81
N TYR A 193 7.07 -4.37 16.82
CA TYR A 193 7.85 -3.12 16.75
C TYR A 193 8.03 -2.64 15.30
N LYS A 194 8.30 -1.34 15.12
CA LYS A 194 8.54 -0.76 13.80
C LYS A 194 9.94 -1.11 13.30
N GLY A 195 10.01 -1.69 12.11
CA GLY A 195 11.26 -1.93 11.39
C GLY A 195 11.64 -0.77 10.47
N ASN A 196 12.82 -0.88 9.86
CA ASN A 196 13.26 0.00 8.79
C ASN A 196 12.85 -0.56 7.43
N LEU A 197 12.59 0.32 6.46
CA LEU A 197 12.37 -0.10 5.07
C LEU A 197 13.68 -0.60 4.44
N PRO A 198 13.66 -1.71 3.68
CA PRO A 198 14.83 -2.18 2.95
C PRO A 198 15.23 -1.19 1.85
N ASP A 199 16.50 -1.17 1.47
CA ASP A 199 17.07 -0.19 0.51
C ASP A 199 16.30 -0.13 -0.82
N PHE A 200 15.87 -1.30 -1.32
CA PHE A 200 15.11 -1.38 -2.56
C PHE A 200 13.72 -0.73 -2.47
N MET A 201 13.24 -0.39 -1.27
CA MET A 201 12.00 0.36 -1.02
C MET A 201 12.28 1.83 -0.62
N ARG A 202 13.50 2.32 -0.81
CA ARG A 202 13.91 3.69 -0.47
C ARG A 202 14.56 4.47 -1.61
N TRP A 203 14.83 3.83 -2.74
CA TRP A 203 15.52 4.51 -3.87
C TRP A 203 14.64 5.53 -4.61
N ILE A 204 13.31 5.44 -4.50
CA ILE A 204 12.38 6.48 -4.98
C ILE A 204 11.87 7.26 -3.77
N GLN A 205 12.02 8.57 -3.83
CA GLN A 205 11.51 9.48 -2.81
C GLN A 205 10.18 10.10 -3.28
N PRO A 206 9.20 10.29 -2.38
CA PRO A 206 7.93 10.92 -2.74
C PRO A 206 8.16 12.36 -3.19
N TYR A 207 7.37 12.81 -4.14
CA TYR A 207 7.45 14.17 -4.66
C TYR A 207 7.11 15.20 -3.57
N THR A 208 7.96 16.22 -3.43
CA THR A 208 7.84 17.26 -2.38
C THR A 208 7.84 18.69 -2.91
N ASP A 209 8.16 18.89 -4.19
CA ASP A 209 8.24 20.24 -4.79
C ASP A 209 6.88 20.74 -5.29
N PHE A 210 6.02 21.13 -4.35
CA PHE A 210 4.72 21.75 -4.65
C PHE A 210 4.78 23.27 -4.84
N ARG A 211 5.97 23.86 -4.83
CA ARG A 211 6.18 25.30 -5.03
C ARG A 211 6.46 25.64 -6.49
N SER A 212 7.06 24.70 -7.23
CA SER A 212 7.25 24.86 -8.65
C SER A 212 5.94 24.68 -9.43
N ASP A 213 5.96 25.12 -10.68
CA ASP A 213 4.88 24.97 -11.64
C ASP A 213 4.76 23.54 -12.22
N LYS A 214 5.47 22.56 -11.63
CA LYS A 214 5.55 21.21 -12.17
C LYS A 214 4.34 20.35 -11.80
N VAL A 215 3.81 20.52 -10.60
CA VAL A 215 2.69 19.73 -10.05
C VAL A 215 1.80 20.66 -9.24
N ARG A 216 0.50 20.66 -9.54
CA ARG A 216 -0.51 21.40 -8.79
C ARG A 216 -1.52 20.42 -8.20
N VAL A 217 -1.76 20.53 -6.90
CA VAL A 217 -2.76 19.70 -6.24
C VAL A 217 -4.13 20.34 -6.41
N LEU A 218 -4.98 19.76 -7.27
CA LEU A 218 -6.31 20.29 -7.56
C LEU A 218 -7.34 19.88 -6.51
N ASN A 219 -7.22 18.68 -5.95
CA ASN A 219 -8.05 18.21 -4.85
C ASN A 219 -7.20 17.45 -3.83
N ARG A 220 -7.33 17.84 -2.55
CA ARG A 220 -6.69 17.24 -1.38
C ARG A 220 -7.62 16.35 -0.55
N ASN A 221 -8.90 16.20 -0.92
CA ASN A 221 -9.87 15.41 -0.15
C ASN A 221 -11.09 15.01 -1.00
N GLY A 222 -10.87 14.37 -2.14
CA GLY A 222 -11.96 13.83 -2.94
C GLY A 222 -12.58 12.60 -2.28
N THR A 223 -13.91 12.57 -2.14
CA THR A 223 -14.67 11.37 -1.75
C THR A 223 -15.56 10.97 -2.90
N TYR A 224 -15.60 9.70 -3.26
CA TYR A 224 -16.58 9.19 -4.23
C TYR A 224 -17.33 8.01 -3.64
N PHE A 225 -18.55 7.82 -4.14
CA PHE A 225 -19.40 6.67 -3.88
C PHE A 225 -19.44 5.85 -5.17
N SER A 226 -19.00 4.59 -5.12
CA SER A 226 -19.21 3.65 -6.21
C SER A 226 -20.33 2.69 -5.86
N PHE A 227 -21.31 2.60 -6.76
CA PHE A 227 -22.32 1.55 -6.78
C PHE A 227 -21.82 0.46 -7.74
N LEU A 228 -21.82 -0.79 -7.29
CA LEU A 228 -21.78 -1.93 -8.21
C LEU A 228 -23.21 -2.15 -8.69
N ASN A 229 -23.45 -1.97 -10.00
CA ASN A 229 -24.62 -2.58 -10.66
C ASN A 229 -24.35 -4.06 -10.86
#